data_AF-A0A1A3NPD4-F1
#
_entry.id   AF-A0A1A3NPD4-F1
#
_cell.length_a   1.000
_cell.length_b   1.000
_cell.length_c   1.000
_cell.angle_alpha   90.00
_cell.angle_beta   90.00
_cell.angle_gamma   90.00
#
_symmetry.space_group_name_H-M   'P 1'
#
loop_
_entity.id
_entity.type
_entity.pdbx_description
1 polymer ?
#
loop_
_entity_poly.entity_id
_entity_poly.type
_entity_poly.pdbx_seq_one_letter_code
_entity_poly.pdbx_strand_id
1 'polypeptide(L)'
;MRTEPLIQRDSIETTARRVGVGLLGIGTLHFLAPKPFDDIIPAELPFSARFYTYASGVAELVIGALLLVRSTRRLAAGAAAALFIGVYPGNINMVRLWWDKPWYMRLIALARLPLQVPMITTAIKIYRNS
;
A
#
# COMPACT_ATOMS: atom_id res chain seq x y z
N MET A 1 -5.76 3.65 32.25
CA MET A 1 -6.08 4.60 31.16
C MET A 1 -4.79 5.24 30.70
N ARG A 2 -4.33 5.02 29.46
CA ARG A 2 -3.23 5.82 28.88
C ARG A 2 -3.84 7.11 28.32
N THR A 3 -3.62 8.22 28.99
CA THR A 3 -3.92 9.57 28.49
C THR A 3 -2.87 9.94 27.46
N GLU A 4 -3.07 9.54 26.20
CA GLU A 4 -2.23 10.05 25.12
C GLU A 4 -2.47 11.55 24.92
N PRO A 5 -1.42 12.36 24.68
CA PRO A 5 -1.56 13.79 24.42
C PRO A 5 -2.48 14.05 23.23
N LEU A 6 -3.33 15.09 23.29
CA LEU A 6 -4.26 15.46 22.21
C LEU A 6 -3.53 15.64 20.86
N ILE A 7 -2.36 16.27 20.88
CA ILE A 7 -1.50 16.47 19.69
C ILE A 7 -1.12 15.14 19.03
N GLN A 8 -0.80 14.11 19.82
CA GLN A 8 -0.43 12.80 19.29
C GLN A 8 -1.62 12.13 18.61
N ARG A 9 -2.81 12.21 19.21
CA ARG A 9 -4.05 11.66 18.64
C ARG A 9 -4.41 12.31 17.31
N ASP A 10 -4.35 13.65 17.23
CA ASP A 10 -4.65 14.40 16.01
C ASP A 10 -3.66 14.08 14.88
N SER A 11 -2.38 13.88 15.23
CA SER A 11 -1.34 13.49 14.27
C SER A 11 -1.58 12.10 13.68
N ILE A 12 -2.00 11.13 14.50
CA ILE A 12 -2.30 9.76 14.06
C ILE A 12 -3.56 9.75 13.21
N GLU A 13 -4.58 10.52 13.59
CA GLU A 13 -5.80 10.67 12.79
C GLU A 13 -5.51 11.27 11.41
N THR A 14 -4.73 12.35 11.35
CA THR A 14 -4.33 12.97 10.08
C THR A 14 -3.54 11.99 9.22
N THR A 15 -2.61 11.25 9.83
CA THR A 15 -1.79 10.25 9.13
C THR A 15 -2.65 9.10 8.60
N ALA A 16 -3.56 8.56 9.41
CA ALA A 16 -4.48 7.50 9.01
C ALA A 16 -5.40 7.93 7.87
N ARG A 17 -5.92 9.17 7.91
CA ARG A 17 -6.72 9.74 6.81
C ARG A 17 -5.90 9.85 5.52
N ARG A 18 -4.66 10.33 5.59
CA ARG A 18 -3.78 10.43 4.41
C ARG A 18 -3.49 9.06 3.79
N VAL A 19 -3.14 8.07 4.61
CA VAL A 19 -2.94 6.69 4.14
C VAL A 19 -4.24 6.13 3.56
N GLY A 20 -5.37 6.32 4.25
CA GLY A 20 -6.67 5.86 3.79
C GLY A 20 -7.07 6.43 2.43
N VAL A 21 -6.97 7.75 2.25
CA VAL A 21 -7.23 8.43 0.98
C VAL A 21 -6.26 7.98 -0.12
N GLY A 22 -4.98 7.81 0.21
CA GLY A 22 -3.98 7.30 -0.72
C GLY A 22 -4.32 5.90 -1.24
N LEU A 23 -4.71 4.99 -0.34
CA LEU A 23 -5.16 3.64 -0.70
C LEU A 23 -6.43 3.66 -1.53
N LEU A 24 -7.39 4.54 -1.22
CA LEU A 24 -8.59 4.70 -2.05
C LEU A 24 -8.25 5.15 -3.48
N GLY A 25 -7.31 6.08 -3.62
CA GLY A 25 -6.84 6.56 -4.93
C GLY A 25 -6.13 5.46 -5.73
N ILE A 26 -5.15 4.78 -5.14
CA ILE A 26 -4.41 3.69 -5.81
C ILE A 26 -5.33 2.50 -6.11
N GLY A 27 -6.21 2.13 -5.17
CA GLY A 27 -7.19 1.06 -5.36
C GLY A 27 -8.11 1.33 -6.55
N THR A 28 -8.53 2.59 -6.72
CA THR A 28 -9.32 3.01 -7.90
C THR A 28 -8.50 2.88 -9.20
N LEU A 29 -7.22 3.25 -9.18
CA LEU A 29 -6.34 3.13 -10.35
C LEU A 29 -6.15 1.69 -10.82
N HIS A 30 -6.19 0.70 -9.93
CA HIS A 30 -6.16 -0.71 -10.32
C HIS A 30 -7.32 -1.09 -11.25
N PHE A 31 -8.47 -0.42 -11.17
CA PHE A 31 -9.62 -0.67 -12.05
C PHE A 31 -9.60 0.20 -13.30
N LEU A 32 -9.22 1.48 -13.17
CA LEU A 32 -9.22 2.44 -14.28
C LEU A 32 -8.04 2.24 -15.24
N ALA A 33 -6.85 1.93 -14.70
CA ALA A 33 -5.62 1.78 -15.45
C ALA A 33 -4.83 0.54 -14.95
N PRO A 34 -5.34 -0.69 -15.16
CA PRO A 34 -4.76 -1.91 -14.62
C PRO A 34 -3.43 -2.33 -15.24
N LYS A 35 -3.17 -1.99 -16.51
CA LYS A 35 -2.02 -2.53 -17.27
C LYS A 35 -0.66 -2.32 -16.57
N PRO A 36 -0.33 -1.13 -16.04
CA PRO A 36 0.94 -0.94 -15.33
C PRO A 36 1.10 -1.80 -14.07
N PHE A 37 -0.01 -2.21 -13.44
CA PHE A 37 -0.01 -3.09 -12.27
C PHE A 37 0.11 -4.55 -12.69
N ASP A 38 -0.56 -4.95 -13.78
CA ASP A 38 -0.42 -6.29 -14.36
C ASP A 38 1.04 -6.59 -14.75
N ASP A 39 1.69 -5.62 -15.37
CA ASP A 39 3.05 -5.77 -15.92
C ASP A 39 4.12 -6.05 -14.85
N ILE A 40 3.85 -5.75 -13.58
CA ILE A 40 4.82 -5.93 -12.48
C ILE A 40 4.57 -7.22 -11.70
N ILE A 41 3.46 -7.91 -11.93
CA ILE A 41 3.12 -9.13 -11.21
C ILE A 41 4.06 -10.27 -11.65
N PRO A 42 4.67 -11.01 -10.70
CA PRO A 42 5.51 -12.16 -11.04
C PRO A 42 4.73 -13.21 -11.84
N ALA A 43 5.32 -13.67 -12.95
CA ALA A 43 4.71 -14.69 -13.82
C ALA A 43 4.63 -16.07 -13.14
N GLU A 44 5.36 -16.25 -12.04
CA GLU A 44 5.43 -17.46 -11.23
C GLU A 44 4.18 -17.66 -10.34
N LEU A 45 3.28 -16.68 -10.25
CA LEU A 45 2.06 -16.78 -9.46
C LEU A 45 0.98 -17.64 -10.16
N PRO A 46 0.16 -18.39 -9.39
CA PRO A 46 -0.78 -19.37 -9.95
C PRO A 46 -1.98 -18.77 -10.70
N PHE A 47 -2.35 -17.52 -10.42
CA PHE A 47 -3.48 -16.86 -11.06
C PHE A 47 -3.02 -15.78 -12.05
N SER A 48 -3.93 -15.30 -12.89
CA SER A 48 -3.62 -14.24 -13.85
C SER A 48 -3.18 -12.95 -13.16
N ALA A 49 -2.30 -12.18 -13.81
CA ALA A 49 -1.90 -10.86 -13.32
C ALA A 49 -3.13 -9.96 -13.05
N ARG A 50 -4.10 -9.98 -13.97
CA ARG A 50 -5.34 -9.21 -13.82
C ARG A 50 -6.13 -9.56 -12.56
N PHE A 51 -6.16 -10.83 -12.18
CA PHE A 51 -6.81 -11.27 -10.95
C PHE A 51 -6.15 -10.62 -9.72
N TYR A 52 -4.82 -10.66 -9.63
CA TYR A 52 -4.10 -10.03 -8.52
C TYR A 52 -4.27 -8.52 -8.50
N THR A 53 -4.22 -7.85 -9.65
CA THR A 53 -4.47 -6.39 -9.77
C THR A 53 -5.84 -6.00 -9.22
N TYR A 54 -6.90 -6.75 -9.54
CA TYR A 54 -8.22 -6.44 -9.01
C TYR A 54 -8.36 -6.85 -7.54
N ALA A 55 -7.79 -7.98 -7.13
CA ALA A 55 -7.82 -8.41 -5.74
C ALA A 55 -7.10 -7.40 -4.82
N SER A 56 -5.92 -6.90 -5.21
CA SER A 56 -5.22 -5.83 -4.50
C SER A 56 -6.01 -4.53 -4.53
N GLY A 57 -6.59 -4.17 -5.67
CA GLY A 57 -7.44 -2.98 -5.79
C GLY A 57 -8.64 -3.00 -4.83
N VAL A 58 -9.35 -4.13 -4.72
CA VAL A 58 -10.44 -4.29 -3.74
C VAL A 58 -9.89 -4.18 -2.31
N ALA A 59 -8.77 -4.84 -2.01
CA ALA A 59 -8.16 -4.80 -0.69
C ALA A 59 -7.77 -3.36 -0.29
N GLU A 60 -7.15 -2.60 -1.20
CA GLU A 60 -6.80 -1.19 -1.00
C GLU A 60 -8.03 -0.32 -0.74
N LEU A 61 -9.10 -0.49 -1.52
CA LEU A 61 -10.34 0.27 -1.33
C LEU A 61 -10.97 0.01 0.04
N VAL A 62 -11.07 -1.27 0.43
CA VAL A 62 -11.65 -1.68 1.70
C VAL A 62 -10.80 -1.18 2.87
N ILE A 63 -9.48 -1.41 2.83
CA ILE A 63 -8.56 -0.95 3.87
C ILE A 63 -8.58 0.58 3.97
N GLY A 64 -8.57 1.26 2.83
CA GLY A 64 -8.62 2.72 2.74
C GLY A 64 -9.86 3.29 3.42
N ALA A 65 -11.04 2.75 3.12
CA ALA A 65 -12.30 3.14 3.76
C ALA A 65 -12.29 2.87 5.27
N LEU A 66 -11.81 1.69 5.69
CA LEU A 66 -11.77 1.30 7.10
C LEU A 66 -10.76 2.11 7.93
N LEU A 67 -9.72 2.70 7.31
CA LEU A 67 -8.79 3.62 7.99
C LEU A 67 -9.44 4.96 8.35
N LEU A 68 -10.47 5.38 7.60
CA LEU A 68 -11.20 6.62 7.86
C LEU A 68 -12.12 6.49 9.08
N VAL A 69 -12.58 5.28 9.38
CA VAL A 69 -13.44 4.99 10.54
C VAL A 69 -12.58 4.67 11.76
N ARG A 70 -12.72 5.48 12.84
CA ARG A 70 -11.86 5.40 14.03
C ARG A 70 -11.89 4.03 14.71
N SER A 71 -13.05 3.39 14.80
CA SER A 71 -13.23 2.09 15.47
C SER A 71 -12.54 0.93 14.73
N THR A 72 -12.37 1.03 13.41
CA THR A 72 -11.76 -0.03 12.59
C THR A 72 -10.30 0.25 12.24
N ARG A 73 -9.81 1.47 12.53
CA ARG A 73 -8.48 1.96 12.13
C ARG A 73 -7.34 1.04 12.54
N ARG A 74 -7.38 0.49 13.76
CA ARG A 74 -6.36 -0.45 14.23
C ARG A 74 -6.28 -1.67 13.32
N LEU A 75 -7.40 -2.36 13.12
CA LEU A 75 -7.46 -3.53 12.24
C LEU A 75 -7.03 -3.19 10.81
N ALA A 76 -7.56 -2.09 10.27
CA ALA A 76 -7.24 -1.63 8.92
C ALA A 76 -5.76 -1.29 8.75
N ALA A 77 -5.12 -0.68 9.74
CA ALA A 77 -3.68 -0.38 9.70
C ALA A 77 -2.82 -1.67 9.72
N GLY A 78 -3.24 -2.69 10.47
CA GLY A 78 -2.60 -4.01 10.41
C GLY A 78 -2.74 -4.65 9.03
N ALA A 79 -3.95 -4.59 8.44
CA ALA A 79 -4.19 -5.08 7.09
C ALA A 79 -3.40 -4.30 6.03
N ALA A 80 -3.27 -2.97 6.17
CA ALA A 80 -2.45 -2.14 5.29
C ALA A 80 -0.97 -2.57 5.33
N ALA A 81 -0.43 -2.81 6.53
CA ALA A 81 0.95 -3.31 6.67
C ALA A 81 1.12 -4.68 5.98
N ALA A 82 0.18 -5.60 6.17
CA ALA A 82 0.20 -6.91 5.52
C ALA A 82 0.11 -6.79 3.99
N LEU A 83 -0.76 -5.92 3.48
CA LEU A 83 -0.88 -5.63 2.05
C LEU A 83 0.44 -5.07 1.49
N PHE A 84 1.04 -4.08 2.15
CA PHE A 84 2.32 -3.52 1.71
C PHE A 84 3.44 -4.56 1.70
N ILE A 85 3.45 -5.50 2.62
CA ILE A 85 4.39 -6.63 2.58
C ILE A 85 4.06 -7.55 1.39
N GLY A 86 2.77 -7.86 1.19
CA GLY A 86 2.29 -8.74 0.12
C GLY A 86 2.57 -8.24 -1.30
N VAL A 87 2.58 -6.93 -1.54
CA VAL A 87 2.90 -6.35 -2.85
C VAL A 87 4.41 -6.12 -3.06
N TYR A 88 5.25 -6.30 -2.03
CA TYR A 88 6.70 -6.11 -2.12
C TYR A 88 7.37 -7.00 -3.18
N PRO A 89 7.02 -8.30 -3.34
CA PRO A 89 7.54 -9.13 -4.42
C PRO A 89 7.27 -8.56 -5.82
N GLY A 90 6.13 -7.91 -6.05
CA GLY A 90 5.84 -7.25 -7.32
C GLY A 90 6.78 -6.07 -7.58
N ASN A 91 7.13 -5.29 -6.56
CA ASN A 91 8.10 -4.20 -6.71
C ASN A 91 9.52 -4.72 -6.96
N ILE A 92 9.91 -5.86 -6.38
CA ILE A 92 11.17 -6.54 -6.72
C ILE A 92 11.15 -7.00 -8.18
N ASN A 93 10.06 -7.64 -8.60
CA ASN A 93 9.91 -8.11 -9.97
C ASN A 93 9.94 -6.95 -10.99
N MET A 94 9.40 -5.78 -10.62
CA MET A 94 9.52 -4.58 -11.44
C MET A 94 10.99 -4.17 -11.68
N VAL A 95 11.87 -4.28 -10.67
CA VAL A 95 13.32 -4.01 -10.86
C VAL A 95 13.93 -4.99 -11.86
N ARG A 96 13.57 -6.28 -11.75
CA ARG A 96 14.01 -7.32 -12.71
C ARG A 96 13.55 -7.00 -14.14
N LEU A 97 12.28 -6.65 -14.32
CA LEU A 97 11.68 -6.38 -15.64
C LEU A 97 12.15 -5.05 -16.26
N TRP A 98 12.51 -4.07 -15.45
CA TRP A 98 12.86 -2.72 -15.90
C TRP A 98 14.36 -2.47 -15.89
N TRP A 99 15.18 -3.51 -15.71
CA TRP A 99 16.63 -3.37 -15.64
C TRP A 99 17.23 -2.84 -16.94
N ASP A 100 16.75 -3.34 -18.08
CA ASP A 100 17.20 -2.97 -19.42
C ASP A 100 16.40 -1.81 -20.04
N LYS A 101 15.46 -1.23 -19.28
CA LYS A 101 14.65 -0.07 -19.71
C LYS A 101 15.44 1.24 -19.51
N PRO A 102 14.97 2.38 -20.08
CA PRO A 102 15.61 3.67 -19.88
C PRO A 102 15.89 3.97 -18.41
N TRP A 103 17.03 4.64 -18.15
CA TRP A 103 17.58 4.81 -16.79
C TRP A 103 16.58 5.39 -15.78
N TYR A 104 15.67 6.28 -16.22
CA TYR A 104 14.64 6.86 -15.35
C TYR A 104 13.61 5.82 -14.88
N MET A 105 13.23 4.84 -15.72
CA MET A 105 12.35 3.74 -15.32
C MET A 105 13.05 2.85 -14.29
N ARG A 106 14.32 2.52 -14.54
CA ARG A 106 15.13 1.75 -13.58
C ARG A 106 15.24 2.44 -12.22
N LEU A 107 15.43 3.77 -12.21
CA LEU A 107 15.44 4.55 -10.98
C LEU A 107 14.09 4.53 -10.26
N ILE A 108 12.97 4.67 -10.98
CA ILE A 108 11.64 4.54 -10.39
C ILE A 108 11.48 3.18 -9.73
N ALA A 109 11.92 2.10 -10.39
CA ALA A 109 11.85 0.75 -9.83
C ALA A 109 12.68 0.59 -8.56
N LEU A 110 13.93 1.05 -8.59
CA LEU A 110 14.81 1.01 -7.43
C LEU A 110 14.28 1.88 -6.27
N ALA A 111 13.69 3.04 -6.56
CA ALA A 111 13.16 3.94 -5.54
C ALA A 111 11.92 3.36 -4.81
N ARG A 112 11.12 2.52 -5.47
CA ARG A 112 9.95 1.89 -4.84
C ARG A 112 10.31 0.93 -3.70
N LEU A 113 11.46 0.26 -3.78
CA LEU A 113 11.89 -0.69 -2.75
C LEU A 113 12.10 -0.02 -1.37
N PRO A 114 12.97 1.01 -1.21
CA PRO A 114 13.13 1.68 0.07
C PRO A 114 11.90 2.49 0.47
N LEU A 115 11.12 3.01 -0.49
CA LEU A 115 9.89 3.75 -0.19
C LEU A 115 8.82 2.89 0.49
N GLN A 116 8.87 1.57 0.34
CA GLN A 116 7.98 0.64 1.04
C GLN A 116 8.15 0.69 2.57
N VAL A 117 9.37 0.97 3.05
CA VAL A 117 9.69 0.96 4.48
C VAL A 117 8.93 2.05 5.25
N PRO A 118 8.93 3.33 4.81
CA PRO A 118 8.04 4.35 5.38
C PRO A 118 6.57 3.96 5.38
N MET A 119 6.07 3.31 4.32
CA MET A 119 4.65 2.93 4.23
C MET A 119 4.28 1.89 5.28
N ILE A 120 5.10 0.84 5.43
CA ILE A 120 4.92 -0.22 6.42
C ILE A 120 5.06 0.34 7.84
N THR A 121 6.12 1.12 8.11
CA THR A 121 6.34 1.69 9.45
C THR A 121 5.25 2.68 9.85
N THR A 122 4.72 3.46 8.89
CA THR A 122 3.57 4.34 9.12
C THR A 122 2.31 3.54 9.47
N ALA A 123 2.02 2.45 8.73
CA ALA A 123 0.90 1.58 9.03
C ALA A 123 1.03 0.94 10.44
N ILE A 124 2.22 0.44 10.78
CA ILE A 124 2.51 -0.11 12.13
C ILE A 124 2.35 0.98 13.20
N LYS A 125 2.78 2.22 12.94
CA LYS A 125 2.59 3.33 13.87
C LYS A 125 1.11 3.63 14.09
N ILE A 126 0.29 3.68 13.04
CA ILE A 126 -1.16 3.84 13.18
C ILE A 126 -1.76 2.69 13.99
N TYR A 127 -1.37 1.44 13.69
CA TYR A 127 -1.82 0.25 14.42
C TYR A 127 -1.54 0.32 15.93
N ARG A 128 -0.34 0.75 16.31
CA ARG A 128 0.08 0.79 17.73
C ARG A 128 -0.58 1.90 18.54
N ASN A 129 -0.98 2.99 17.88
CA ASN A 129 -1.55 4.19 18.50
C ASN A 129 -3.05 4.39 18.19
N SER A 130 -3.73 3.35 17.68
CA SER A 130 -5.19 3.27 17.52
C SER A 130 -5.77 2.29 18.54
#